data_AF-A0A1V8TZ01-F1
#
_entry.id   AF-A0A1V8TZ01-F1
#
_cell.length_a   1.000
_cell.length_b   1.000
_cell.length_c   1.000
_cell.angle_alpha   90.00
_cell.angle_beta   90.00
_cell.angle_gamma   90.00
#
_symmetry.space_group_name_H-M   'P 1'
#
loop_
_entity.id
_entity.type
_entity.pdbx_description
1 polymer ?
#
loop_
_entity_poly.entity_id
_entity_poly.type
_entity_poly.pdbx_seq_one_letter_code
_entity_poly.pdbx_strand_id
1 'polypeptide(L)'
;MVKAVVAGAAGGIGQPLSLLLKASPYIDHLSLYDVVNTPGVATDLSHISSVAKIDGFLPKDDGLKKALTGADIVVIPAGIPRKPGMTRDDLFKINAGIVKGLIE
;
A
#
# COMPACT_ATOMS: atom_id res chain seq x y z
N MET A 1 -13.02 2.47 -15.00
CA MET A 1 -12.48 3.26 -13.89
C MET A 1 -11.46 2.37 -13.22
N VAL A 2 -10.18 2.70 -13.26
CA VAL A 2 -9.10 1.85 -12.74
C VAL A 2 -8.89 2.15 -11.26
N LYS A 3 -9.10 1.15 -10.41
CA LYS A 3 -8.78 1.18 -8.99
C LYS A 3 -7.47 0.46 -8.72
N ALA A 4 -6.49 1.18 -8.21
CA ALA A 4 -5.22 0.63 -7.75
C ALA A 4 -5.15 0.59 -6.21
N VAL A 5 -4.47 -0.43 -5.69
CA VAL A 5 -4.17 -0.60 -4.27
C VAL A 5 -2.66 -0.66 -4.06
N VAL A 6 -2.17 0.04 -3.04
CA VAL A 6 -0.80 -0.13 -2.53
C VAL A 6 -0.88 -0.72 -1.13
N ALA A 7 -0.43 -1.97 -0.96
CA ALA A 7 -0.34 -2.64 0.33
C ALA A 7 1.10 -2.57 0.87
N GLY A 8 1.30 -1.83 1.97
CA GLY A 8 2.61 -1.36 2.41
C GLY A 8 2.86 0.12 2.08
N ALA A 9 1.78 0.92 1.98
CA ALA A 9 1.81 2.29 1.48
C ALA A 9 2.55 3.30 2.38
N ALA A 10 2.74 3.00 3.67
CA ALA A 10 3.47 3.87 4.59
C ALA A 10 4.98 3.58 4.64
N GLY A 11 5.43 2.50 3.97
CA GLY A 11 6.84 2.14 3.89
C GLY A 11 7.68 3.03 2.96
N GLY A 12 8.99 2.85 2.98
CA GLY A 12 9.94 3.66 2.20
C GLY A 12 9.76 3.57 0.68
N ILE A 13 9.26 2.43 0.17
CA ILE A 13 8.86 2.29 -1.25
C ILE A 13 7.40 2.73 -1.42
N GLY A 14 6.52 2.39 -0.46
CA GLY A 14 5.09 2.64 -0.53
C GLY A 14 4.73 4.11 -0.72
N GLN A 15 5.36 5.02 0.02
CA GLN A 15 5.04 6.44 -0.07
C GLN A 15 5.37 7.06 -1.45
N PRO A 16 6.60 6.96 -1.97
CA PRO A 16 6.91 7.50 -3.30
C PRO A 16 6.16 6.77 -4.43
N LEU A 17 5.91 5.46 -4.30
CA LEU A 17 5.06 4.74 -5.25
C LEU A 17 3.63 5.30 -5.26
N SER A 18 3.06 5.55 -4.08
CA SER A 18 1.71 6.11 -3.94
C SER A 18 1.62 7.53 -4.51
N LEU A 19 2.68 8.34 -4.34
CA LEU A 19 2.79 9.66 -4.97
C LEU A 19 2.74 9.56 -6.51
N LEU A 20 3.54 8.67 -7.09
CA LEU A 20 3.59 8.48 -8.54
C LEU A 20 2.25 7.95 -9.09
N LEU A 21 1.59 7.03 -8.38
CA LEU A 21 0.27 6.53 -8.75
C LEU A 21 -0.82 7.60 -8.62
N LYS A 22 -0.78 8.45 -7.59
CA LYS A 22 -1.70 9.58 -7.42
C LYS A 22 -1.55 10.58 -8.58
N ALA A 23 -0.35 10.79 -9.11
CA ALA A 23 -0.12 11.67 -10.25
C ALA A 23 -0.49 11.06 -11.61
N SER A 24 -0.72 9.75 -11.69
CA SER A 24 -1.01 9.06 -12.94
C SER A 24 -2.41 9.40 -13.47
N PRO A 25 -2.56 9.77 -14.76
CA PRO A 25 -3.87 10.00 -15.38
C PRO A 25 -4.65 8.70 -15.63
N TYR A 26 -4.01 7.54 -15.45
CA TYR A 26 -4.62 6.22 -15.67
C TYR A 26 -5.25 5.62 -14.42
N ILE A 27 -5.09 6.27 -13.26
CA ILE A 27 -5.67 5.82 -11.99
C ILE A 27 -6.83 6.73 -11.63
N ASP A 28 -8.00 6.15 -11.41
CA ASP A 28 -9.19 6.88 -11.00
C ASP A 28 -9.43 6.80 -9.49
N HIS A 29 -9.00 5.70 -8.86
CA HIS A 29 -9.09 5.49 -7.41
C HIS A 29 -7.84 4.80 -6.90
N LEU A 30 -7.17 5.42 -5.91
CA LEU A 30 -6.02 4.87 -5.22
C LEU A 30 -6.40 4.53 -3.77
N SER A 31 -6.37 3.26 -3.41
CA SER A 31 -6.52 2.82 -2.02
C SER A 31 -5.16 2.49 -1.42
N LEU A 32 -4.85 3.12 -0.30
CA LEU A 32 -3.62 2.87 0.43
C LEU A 32 -3.92 1.98 1.62
N TYR A 33 -3.12 0.93 1.81
CA TYR A 33 -3.19 0.07 2.97
C TYR A 33 -1.82 -0.07 3.62
N ASP A 34 -1.79 -0.01 4.94
CA ASP A 34 -0.62 -0.34 5.76
C ASP A 34 -1.10 -0.65 7.18
N VAL A 35 -0.22 -1.22 8.01
CA VAL A 35 -0.49 -1.50 9.43
C VAL A 35 -0.41 -0.23 10.29
N VAL A 36 0.27 0.81 9.80
CA VAL A 36 0.46 2.10 10.49
C VAL A 36 0.43 3.28 9.53
N ASN A 37 0.12 4.47 10.03
CA ASN A 37 0.30 5.78 9.37
C ASN A 37 -0.45 6.04 8.05
N THR A 38 -1.12 5.05 7.45
CA THR A 38 -1.83 5.17 6.17
C THR A 38 -2.82 6.33 6.07
N PRO A 39 -3.64 6.65 7.10
CA PRO A 39 -4.55 7.79 7.02
C PRO A 39 -3.82 9.13 6.83
N GLY A 40 -2.63 9.27 7.42
CA GLY A 40 -1.78 10.45 7.24
C GLY A 40 -1.25 10.55 5.82
N VAL A 41 -0.70 9.44 5.29
CA VAL A 41 -0.20 9.37 3.90
C VAL A 41 -1.32 9.66 2.88
N ALA A 42 -2.51 9.11 3.10
CA ALA A 42 -3.66 9.37 2.23
C ALA A 42 -4.10 10.84 2.28
N THR A 43 -4.11 11.45 3.47
CA THR A 43 -4.45 12.87 3.64
C THR A 43 -3.44 13.75 2.91
N ASP A 44 -2.14 13.50 3.08
CA ASP A 44 -1.07 14.24 2.40
C ASP A 44 -1.23 14.20 0.87
N LEU A 45 -1.36 12.99 0.31
CA LEU A 45 -1.52 12.81 -1.13
C LEU A 45 -2.87 13.30 -1.67
N SER A 46 -3.90 13.42 -0.83
CA SER A 46 -5.22 13.93 -1.24
C SER A 46 -5.18 15.39 -1.70
N HIS A 47 -4.19 16.17 -1.24
CA HIS A 47 -4.01 17.57 -1.63
C HIS A 47 -3.46 17.76 -3.04
N ILE A 48 -2.99 16.69 -3.68
CA ILE A 48 -2.49 16.74 -5.06
C ILE A 48 -3.68 16.88 -6.01
N SER A 49 -3.65 17.95 -6.81
CA SER A 49 -4.64 18.25 -7.85
C SER A 49 -4.51 17.30 -9.05
N SER A 50 -4.97 16.06 -8.86
CA SER A 50 -5.07 15.04 -9.88
C SER A 50 -6.41 14.30 -9.79
N VAL A 51 -6.77 13.58 -10.86
CA VAL A 51 -8.09 12.95 -11.02
C VAL A 51 -8.37 11.83 -10.01
N ALA A 52 -7.34 11.12 -9.55
CA ALA A 52 -7.53 9.96 -8.69
C ALA A 52 -8.11 10.36 -7.33
N LYS A 53 -9.23 9.74 -6.94
CA LYS A 53 -9.69 9.74 -5.54
C LYS A 53 -8.75 8.90 -4.70
N ILE A 54 -8.64 9.19 -3.41
CA ILE A 54 -7.72 8.49 -2.52
C ILE A 54 -8.36 8.18 -1.17
N ASP A 55 -8.12 6.98 -0.66
CA ASP A 55 -8.54 6.53 0.66
C ASP A 55 -7.36 5.83 1.37
N GLY A 56 -7.27 6.00 2.69
CA GLY A 56 -6.26 5.36 3.52
C GLY A 56 -6.88 4.39 4.52
N PHE A 57 -6.36 3.17 4.56
CA PHE A 57 -6.89 2.08 5.39
C PHE A 57 -5.83 1.55 6.37
N LEU A 58 -6.28 1.29 7.59
CA LEU A 58 -5.57 0.55 8.63
C LEU A 58 -6.21 -0.84 8.79
N PRO A 59 -5.60 -1.80 9.50
CA PRO A 59 -6.17 -3.14 9.66
C PRO A 59 -7.53 -3.15 10.36
N LYS A 60 -7.79 -2.14 11.22
CA LYS A 60 -9.05 -2.01 11.97
C LYS A 60 -10.26 -1.96 11.02
N ASP A 61 -11.39 -2.49 11.48
CA ASP A 61 -12.68 -2.43 10.79
C ASP A 61 -12.61 -3.02 9.36
N ASP A 62 -11.94 -4.15 9.20
CA ASP A 62 -11.72 -4.85 7.92
C ASP A 62 -11.06 -3.97 6.84
N GLY A 63 -10.15 -3.08 7.23
CA GLY A 63 -9.59 -2.10 6.29
C GLY A 63 -8.81 -2.72 5.12
N LEU A 64 -8.19 -3.89 5.29
CA LEU A 64 -7.58 -4.61 4.15
C LEU A 64 -8.63 -4.99 3.12
N LYS A 65 -9.73 -5.62 3.55
CA LYS A 65 -10.85 -6.00 2.69
C LYS A 65 -11.45 -4.77 2.00
N LYS A 66 -11.62 -3.66 2.72
CA LYS A 66 -12.12 -2.40 2.16
C LYS A 66 -11.18 -1.82 1.09
N ALA A 67 -9.87 -1.83 1.35
CA ALA A 67 -8.87 -1.39 0.39
C ALA A 67 -8.94 -2.21 -0.92
N LEU A 68 -8.98 -3.55 -0.78
CA LEU A 68 -8.96 -4.49 -1.90
C LEU A 68 -10.28 -4.59 -2.68
N THR A 69 -11.41 -4.25 -2.07
CA THR A 69 -12.73 -4.42 -2.71
C THR A 69 -12.81 -3.64 -4.02
N GLY A 70 -12.98 -4.36 -5.14
CA GLY A 70 -13.09 -3.77 -6.48
C GLY A 70 -11.77 -3.24 -7.06
N ALA A 71 -10.62 -3.68 -6.56
CA ALA A 71 -9.32 -3.33 -7.12
C ALA A 71 -9.08 -4.03 -8.46
N ASP A 72 -8.58 -3.29 -9.45
CA ASP A 72 -8.11 -3.83 -10.73
C ASP A 72 -6.61 -4.17 -10.65
N ILE A 73 -5.85 -3.41 -9.86
CA ILE A 73 -4.41 -3.56 -9.69
C ILE A 73 -4.07 -3.52 -8.21
N VAL A 74 -3.29 -4.49 -7.74
CA VAL A 74 -2.74 -4.51 -6.38
C VAL A 74 -1.22 -4.57 -6.47
N VAL A 75 -0.55 -3.57 -5.89
CA VAL A 75 0.90 -3.52 -5.77
C VAL A 75 1.26 -3.74 -4.30
N ILE A 76 2.15 -4.70 -4.04
CA ILE A 76 2.53 -5.11 -2.68
C ILE A 76 4.01 -4.76 -2.44
N PRO A 77 4.35 -3.50 -2.10
CA PRO A 77 5.67 -3.16 -1.58
C PRO A 77 5.87 -3.54 -0.10
N ALA A 78 4.82 -4.03 0.58
CA ALA A 78 4.90 -4.46 1.98
C ALA A 78 6.00 -5.51 2.19
N GLY A 79 6.80 -5.27 3.22
CA GLY A 79 7.91 -6.14 3.58
C GLY A 79 8.87 -5.39 4.48
N ILE A 80 9.77 -6.13 5.11
CA ILE A 80 10.82 -5.55 5.95
C ILE A 80 12.09 -5.43 5.11
N PRO A 81 12.78 -4.27 5.11
CA PRO A 81 14.09 -4.19 4.47
C PRO A 81 15.10 -5.06 5.21
N ARG A 82 16.11 -5.54 4.48
CA ARG A 82 17.20 -6.31 5.09
C ARG A 82 17.95 -5.45 6.11
N LYS A 83 18.11 -5.98 7.33
CA LYS A 83 18.88 -5.32 8.40
C LYS A 83 20.31 -5.91 8.49
N PRO A 84 21.29 -5.14 9.01
CA PRO A 84 22.60 -5.71 9.35
C PRO A 84 22.46 -6.94 10.25
N GLY A 85 23.22 -7.99 9.96
CA GLY A 85 23.14 -9.28 10.68
C GLY A 85 22.01 -10.21 10.24
N MET A 86 21.09 -9.77 9.36
CA MET A 86 20.00 -10.62 8.85
C MET A 86 20.46 -11.50 7.67
N THR A 87 20.18 -12.80 7.74
CA THR A 87 20.43 -13.73 6.64
C THR A 87 19.38 -13.59 5.53
N ARG A 88 19.62 -14.20 4.37
CA ARG A 88 18.63 -14.25 3.28
C ARG A 88 17.39 -15.05 3.69
N ASP A 89 17.58 -16.11 4.49
CA ASP A 89 16.51 -16.99 4.93
C ASP A 89 15.61 -16.33 5.99
N ASP A 90 16.19 -15.55 6.91
CA ASP A 90 15.42 -14.77 7.89
C ASP A 90 14.52 -13.75 7.18
N LEU A 91 15.05 -13.04 6.18
CA LEU A 91 14.29 -12.09 5.37
C LEU A 91 13.15 -12.79 4.63
N PHE A 92 13.41 -13.96 4.05
CA PHE A 92 12.41 -14.76 3.36
C PHE A 92 11.28 -15.19 4.30
N LYS A 93 11.60 -15.79 5.46
CA LYS A 93 10.59 -16.26 6.42
C LYS A 93 9.64 -15.15 6.86
N ILE A 94 10.18 -13.97 7.15
CA ILE A 94 9.41 -12.80 7.55
C ILE A 94 8.51 -12.34 6.40
N ASN A 95 9.07 -12.07 5.23
CA ASN A 95 8.31 -11.50 4.11
C ASN A 95 7.31 -12.51 3.52
N ALA A 96 7.60 -13.82 3.60
CA ALA A 96 6.64 -14.85 3.23
C ALA A 96 5.36 -14.79 4.08
N GLY A 97 5.49 -14.55 5.39
CA GLY A 97 4.34 -14.38 6.28
C GLY A 97 3.54 -13.11 5.95
N ILE A 98 4.22 -12.00 5.66
CA ILE A 98 3.58 -10.74 5.26
C ILE A 98 2.81 -10.92 3.94
N VAL A 99 3.46 -11.48 2.92
CA VAL A 99 2.83 -11.71 1.61
C VAL A 99 1.64 -12.64 1.76
N LYS A 100 1.78 -13.75 2.50
CA LYS A 100 0.68 -14.68 2.78
C LYS A 100 -0.53 -13.95 3.37
N GLY A 101 -0.33 -13.16 4.43
CA GLY A 101 -1.44 -12.44 5.09
C GLY A 101 -2.09 -11.34 4.25
N LEU A 102 -1.49 -10.93 3.12
CA LEU A 102 -2.05 -9.93 2.21
C LEU A 102 -2.79 -10.54 1.01
N ILE A 103 -2.52 -11.80 0.68
CA ILE A 103 -3.09 -12.48 -0.51
C ILE A 103 -4.17 -13.51 -0.17
N GLU A 104 -4.39 -13.82 1.12
CA GLU A 104 -5.47 -14.67 1.63
C GLU A 104 -6.78 -13.88 1.82
#